data_AF-A0A0L8AFL4-F1
#
_entry.id   AF-A0A0L8AFL4-F1
#
_cell.length_a   1.000
_cell.length_b   1.000
_cell.length_c   1.000
_cell.angle_alpha   90.00
_cell.angle_beta   90.00
_cell.angle_gamma   90.00
#
_symmetry.space_group_name_H-M   'P 1'
#
loop_
_entity.id
_entity.type
_entity.pdbx_description
1 polymer ?
#
loop_
_entity_poly.entity_id
_entity_poly.type
_entity_poly.pdbx_seq_one_letter_code
_entity_poly.pdbx_strand_id
1 'polypeptide(L)'
;MRAQYVPANADAPSEALHPHDPHGFIATLDRIGKGAAADGQPWPERHQMPGRRMALADADCALAGLRVALEMLLAAERVRQNGPEEEYVGDRVMEGLMMASLSLAAQVSARMRPEG
;
A
#
# COMPACT_ATOMS: atom_id res chain seq x y z
N MET A 1 5.33 -37.32 6.49
CA MET A 1 5.38 -36.42 5.32
C MET A 1 4.77 -35.09 5.73
N ARG A 2 5.56 -34.05 6.02
CA ARG A 2 5.09 -32.70 6.37
C ARG A 2 5.60 -31.75 5.30
N ALA A 3 4.69 -31.15 4.55
CA ALA A 3 5.00 -30.13 3.55
C ALA A 3 5.51 -28.87 4.28
N GLN A 4 6.73 -28.46 3.97
CA GLN A 4 7.29 -27.19 4.41
C GLN A 4 6.56 -26.06 3.67
N TYR A 5 5.92 -25.18 4.43
CA TYR A 5 5.37 -23.94 3.92
C TYR A 5 6.54 -23.00 3.56
N VAL A 6 6.68 -22.69 2.28
CA VAL A 6 7.64 -21.70 1.78
C VAL A 6 6.87 -20.39 1.62
N PRO A 7 7.20 -19.33 2.39
CA PRO A 7 6.58 -18.02 2.20
C PRO A 7 6.99 -17.44 0.84
N ALA A 8 6.08 -16.70 0.21
CA ALA A 8 6.19 -16.13 -1.15
C ALA A 8 7.30 -15.06 -1.32
N ASN A 9 8.19 -14.93 -0.34
CA ASN A 9 9.28 -13.95 -0.32
C ASN A 9 10.65 -14.62 -0.49
N ALA A 10 10.69 -15.90 -0.87
CA ALA A 10 11.93 -16.59 -1.17
C ALA A 10 12.46 -16.16 -2.55
N ASP A 11 13.56 -15.43 -2.50
CA ASP A 11 14.51 -15.11 -3.57
C ASP A 11 14.09 -14.09 -4.63
N ALA A 12 14.29 -12.81 -4.28
CA ALA A 12 15.00 -11.91 -5.18
C ALA A 12 16.38 -11.61 -4.55
N PRO A 13 17.50 -11.70 -5.30
CA PRO A 13 18.83 -11.40 -4.77
C PRO A 13 18.92 -9.91 -4.50
N SER A 14 18.65 -9.51 -3.26
CA SER A 14 18.66 -8.10 -2.86
C SER A 14 20.11 -7.63 -2.73
N GLU A 15 20.44 -6.64 -3.56
CA GLU A 15 21.67 -5.86 -3.56
C GLU A 15 22.14 -5.46 -2.16
N ALA A 16 23.47 -5.48 -2.00
CA ALA A 16 24.25 -5.04 -0.86
C ALA A 16 24.00 -5.82 0.46
N LEU A 17 24.88 -6.81 0.69
CA LEU A 17 25.15 -7.38 1.99
C LEU A 17 25.60 -6.26 2.96
N HIS A 18 24.65 -5.57 3.59
CA HIS A 18 24.94 -4.77 4.77
C HIS A 18 25.47 -5.75 5.83
N PRO A 19 26.66 -5.54 6.40
CA PRO A 19 27.17 -6.41 7.45
C PRO A 19 26.09 -6.54 8.53
N HIS A 20 25.80 -7.77 8.95
CA HIS A 20 24.84 -8.06 10.00
C HIS A 20 25.19 -7.21 11.22
N ASP A 21 24.49 -6.08 11.37
CA ASP A 21 24.62 -5.23 12.54
C ASP A 21 24.02 -6.04 13.71
N PRO A 22 24.81 -6.41 14.73
CA PRO A 22 24.29 -7.12 15.90
C PRO A 22 23.21 -6.32 16.65
N HIS A 23 23.05 -5.03 16.30
CA HIS A 23 21.98 -4.15 16.79
C HIS A 23 20.92 -3.83 15.72
N GLY A 24 20.75 -4.65 14.69
CA GLY A 24 19.88 -4.37 13.53
C GLY A 24 18.46 -3.90 13.87
N PHE A 25 17.86 -4.38 14.97
CA PHE A 25 16.58 -3.85 15.47
C PHE A 25 16.71 -2.41 16.00
N ILE A 26 17.68 -2.13 16.87
CA ILE A 26 17.92 -0.79 17.43
C ILE A 26 18.34 0.21 16.35
N ALA A 27 19.20 -0.21 15.41
CA ALA A 27 19.58 0.60 14.26
C ALA A 27 18.39 0.88 13.33
N THR A 28 17.44 -0.06 13.21
CA THR A 28 16.20 0.15 12.45
C THR A 28 15.26 1.12 13.18
N LEU A 29 15.11 1.01 14.50
CA LEU A 29 14.36 1.98 15.30
C LEU A 29 14.94 3.40 15.19
N ASP A 30 16.27 3.55 15.27
CA ASP A 30 16.95 4.84 15.10
C ASP A 30 16.69 5.44 13.70
N ARG A 31 16.78 4.62 12.64
CA ARG A 31 16.44 5.05 11.27
C ARG A 31 14.97 5.47 11.14
N ILE A 32 14.03 4.71 11.72
CA ILE A 32 12.61 5.08 11.74
C ILE A 32 12.42 6.42 12.46
N GLY A 33 13.05 6.61 13.62
CA GLY A 33 13.03 7.88 14.36
C GLY A 33 13.62 9.06 13.59
N LYS A 34 14.55 8.79 12.66
CA LYS A 34 15.14 9.76 11.73
C LYS A 34 14.34 9.96 10.43
N GLY A 35 13.17 9.33 10.30
CA GLY A 35 12.29 9.49 9.14
C GLY A 35 12.64 8.58 7.96
N ALA A 36 13.08 7.35 8.21
CA ALA A 36 13.20 6.35 7.17
C ALA A 36 11.84 6.07 6.51
N ALA A 37 11.85 6.00 5.18
CA ALA A 37 10.73 5.56 4.37
C ALA A 37 10.50 4.04 4.51
N ALA A 38 9.44 3.53 3.88
CA ALA A 38 9.06 2.12 3.95
C ALA A 38 10.12 1.16 3.36
N ASP A 39 10.98 1.64 2.46
CA ASP A 39 12.13 0.90 1.92
C ASP A 39 13.37 0.94 2.83
N GLY A 40 13.26 1.59 3.99
CA GLY A 40 14.33 1.74 4.97
C GLY A 40 15.36 2.83 4.62
N GLN A 41 15.21 3.53 3.50
CA GLN A 41 16.07 4.66 3.12
C GLN A 41 15.54 5.95 3.75
N PRO A 42 16.39 6.95 4.04
CA PRO A 42 15.92 8.26 4.48
C PRO A 42 14.92 8.86 3.48
N TRP A 43 13.91 9.58 3.97
CA TRP A 43 13.03 10.32 3.07
C TRP A 43 13.84 11.31 2.22
N PRO A 44 13.71 11.28 0.88
CA PRO A 44 14.58 12.06 -0.01
C PRO A 44 14.34 13.58 0.07
N GLU A 45 13.17 14.03 0.55
CA GLU A 45 12.82 15.45 0.60
C GLU A 45 12.98 16.04 1.99
N ARG A 46 13.81 17.08 2.11
CA ARG A 46 13.91 17.87 3.36
C ARG A 46 12.77 18.89 3.50
N HIS A 47 12.29 19.43 2.39
CA HIS A 47 11.19 20.40 2.32
C HIS A 47 10.36 20.14 1.06
N GLN A 48 9.04 20.30 1.18
CA GLN A 48 8.10 19.99 0.11
C GLN A 48 7.92 21.21 -0.79
N MET A 49 8.37 21.12 -2.05
CA MET A 49 8.17 22.16 -3.06
C MET A 49 6.67 22.34 -3.39
N PRO A 50 6.21 23.50 -3.88
CA PRO A 50 4.79 23.71 -4.16
C PRO A 50 4.13 22.64 -5.05
N GLY A 51 4.77 22.26 -6.16
CA GLY A 51 4.25 21.20 -7.04
C GLY A 51 4.16 19.83 -6.34
N ARG A 52 5.09 19.57 -5.43
CA ARG A 52 5.09 18.35 -4.62
C ARG A 52 3.94 18.32 -3.61
N ARG A 53 3.64 19.44 -2.96
CA ARG A 53 2.46 19.55 -2.08
C ARG A 53 1.17 19.26 -2.84
N MET A 54 1.08 19.69 -4.09
CA MET A 54 -0.06 19.37 -4.96
C MET A 54 -0.13 17.86 -5.24
N ALA A 55 0.99 17.23 -5.59
CA ALA A 55 1.04 15.78 -5.82
C ALA A 55 0.66 14.96 -4.58
N LEU A 56 1.09 15.39 -3.38
CA LEU A 56 0.70 14.76 -2.12
C LEU A 56 -0.79 14.97 -1.79
N ALA A 57 -1.35 16.14 -2.11
CA ALA A 57 -2.78 16.37 -1.98
C ALA A 57 -3.60 15.48 -2.94
N ASP A 58 -3.13 15.27 -4.17
CA ASP A 58 -3.73 14.31 -5.10
C ASP A 58 -3.65 12.87 -4.56
N ALA A 59 -2.54 12.50 -3.92
CA ALA A 59 -2.37 11.20 -3.27
C ALA A 59 -3.35 11.02 -2.11
N ASP A 60 -3.51 12.04 -1.27
CA ASP A 60 -4.46 12.04 -0.15
C ASP A 60 -5.91 11.92 -0.63
N CYS A 61 -6.27 12.66 -1.68
CA CYS A 61 -7.56 12.56 -2.34
C CYS A 61 -7.82 11.15 -2.90
N ALA A 62 -6.84 10.57 -3.61
CA ALA A 62 -6.92 9.20 -4.12
C ALA A 62 -7.02 8.16 -2.99
N LEU A 63 -6.33 8.37 -1.87
CA LEU A 63 -6.41 7.50 -0.70
C LEU A 63 -7.80 7.56 -0.03
N ALA A 64 -8.40 8.76 0.07
CA ALA A 64 -9.77 8.92 0.55
C ALA A 64 -10.77 8.19 -0.36
N GLY A 65 -10.62 8.32 -1.69
CA GLY A 65 -11.41 7.58 -2.67
C GLY A 65 -11.24 6.06 -2.55
N LEU A 66 -10.01 5.58 -2.37
CA LEU A 66 -9.70 4.16 -2.20
C LEU A 66 -10.41 3.59 -0.97
N ARG A 67 -10.37 4.31 0.15
CA ARG A 67 -11.06 3.91 1.37
C ARG A 67 -12.56 3.72 1.13
N VAL A 68 -13.22 4.68 0.48
CA VAL A 68 -14.66 4.60 0.18
C VAL A 68 -14.96 3.39 -0.72
N ALA A 69 -14.16 3.17 -1.77
CA ALA A 69 -14.33 2.02 -2.67
C ALA A 69 -14.21 0.67 -1.93
N LEU A 70 -13.25 0.56 -0.99
CA LEU A 70 -13.08 -0.63 -0.16
C LEU A 70 -14.24 -0.83 0.83
N GLU A 71 -14.78 0.25 1.41
CA GLU A 71 -15.97 0.20 2.26
C GLU A 71 -17.19 -0.31 1.46
N MET A 72 -17.37 0.16 0.22
CA MET A 72 -18.42 -0.31 -0.69
C MET A 72 -18.23 -1.79 -1.06
N LEU A 73 -17.01 -2.21 -1.38
CA LEU A 73 -16.68 -3.62 -1.64
C LEU A 73 -17.02 -4.51 -0.46
N LEU A 74 -16.65 -4.09 0.75
CA LEU A 74 -16.95 -4.85 1.96
C LEU A 74 -18.46 -4.94 2.22
N ALA A 75 -19.21 -3.86 2.00
CA ALA A 75 -20.66 -3.86 2.13
C ALA A 75 -21.29 -4.81 1.10
N ALA A 76 -20.90 -4.72 -0.17
CA ALA A 76 -21.39 -5.57 -1.23
C ALA A 76 -21.07 -7.05 -0.99
N GLU A 77 -19.87 -7.36 -0.48
CA GLU A 77 -19.48 -8.73 -0.14
C GLU A 77 -20.29 -9.28 1.04
N ARG A 78 -20.57 -8.47 2.06
CA ARG A 78 -21.45 -8.89 3.17
C ARG A 78 -22.87 -9.19 2.71
N VAL A 79 -23.41 -8.38 1.81
CA VAL A 79 -24.73 -8.61 1.19
C VAL A 79 -24.70 -9.86 0.33
N ARG A 80 -23.67 -10.06 -0.49
CA ARG A 80 -23.50 -11.28 -1.30
C ARG A 80 -23.47 -12.57 -0.46
N GLN A 81 -22.87 -12.50 0.74
CA GLN A 81 -22.73 -13.67 1.62
C GLN A 81 -23.97 -13.94 2.49
N ASN A 82 -24.64 -12.89 2.98
CA ASN A 82 -25.64 -13.03 4.04
C ASN A 82 -26.91 -12.18 3.84
N GLY A 83 -26.95 -11.33 2.81
CA GLY A 83 -28.07 -10.42 2.52
C GLY A 83 -29.08 -11.01 1.55
N PRO A 84 -30.20 -10.29 1.33
CA PRO A 84 -31.19 -10.65 0.32
C PRO A 84 -30.60 -10.52 -1.09
N GLU A 85 -31.00 -11.42 -2.00
CA GLU A 85 -30.45 -11.49 -3.37
C GLU A 85 -30.71 -10.20 -4.16
N GLU A 86 -31.82 -9.52 -3.89
CA GLU A 86 -32.21 -8.27 -4.55
C GLU A 86 -31.30 -7.08 -4.18
N GLU A 87 -30.58 -7.17 -3.05
CA GLU A 87 -29.61 -6.14 -2.63
C GLU A 87 -28.20 -6.42 -3.16
N TYR A 88 -27.94 -7.60 -3.75
CA TYR A 88 -26.65 -7.88 -4.34
C TYR A 88 -26.43 -7.03 -5.60
N VAL A 89 -25.37 -6.23 -5.58
CA VAL A 89 -25.02 -5.30 -6.68
C VAL A 89 -24.59 -6.00 -7.97
N GLY A 90 -24.35 -7.32 -7.93
CA GLY A 90 -23.95 -8.12 -9.09
C GLY A 90 -22.43 -8.13 -9.35
N ASP A 91 -21.99 -9.18 -10.04
CA ASP A 91 -20.57 -9.48 -10.26
C ASP A 91 -19.83 -8.37 -11.02
N ARG A 92 -20.50 -7.69 -11.95
CA ARG A 92 -19.91 -6.60 -12.74
C ARG A 92 -19.64 -5.35 -11.91
N VAL A 93 -20.52 -5.03 -10.96
CA VAL A 93 -20.29 -3.91 -10.04
C VAL A 93 -19.15 -4.25 -9.08
N MET A 94 -19.11 -5.48 -8.58
CA MET A 94 -18.00 -5.98 -7.77
C MET A 94 -16.65 -5.86 -8.50
N GLU A 95 -16.56 -6.38 -9.73
CA GLU A 95 -15.36 -6.28 -10.58
C GLU A 95 -14.95 -4.81 -10.80
N GLY A 96 -15.92 -3.94 -11.11
CA GLY A 96 -15.68 -2.51 -11.29
C GLY A 96 -15.11 -1.83 -10.04
N LEU A 97 -15.62 -2.14 -8.85
CA LEU A 97 -15.11 -1.60 -7.59
C LEU A 97 -13.69 -2.10 -7.28
N MET A 98 -13.37 -3.36 -7.60
CA MET A 98 -12.01 -3.90 -7.44
C MET A 98 -11.03 -3.19 -8.38
N MET A 99 -11.41 -3.00 -9.65
CA MET A 99 -10.62 -2.25 -10.62
C MET A 99 -10.41 -0.79 -10.21
N ALA A 100 -11.47 -0.13 -9.70
CA ALA A 100 -11.36 1.22 -9.16
C ALA A 100 -10.38 1.27 -7.97
N SER A 101 -10.47 0.31 -7.05
CA SER A 101 -9.57 0.22 -5.90
C SER A 101 -8.11 0.02 -6.33
N LEU A 102 -7.86 -0.84 -7.31
CA LEU A 102 -6.52 -1.04 -7.89
C LEU A 102 -5.97 0.24 -8.53
N SER A 103 -6.82 0.95 -9.30
CA SER A 103 -6.43 2.19 -9.96
C SER A 103 -6.10 3.31 -8.96
N LEU A 104 -6.92 3.47 -7.92
CA LEU A 104 -6.69 4.45 -6.86
C LEU A 104 -5.42 4.12 -6.07
N ALA A 105 -5.18 2.85 -5.74
CA ALA A 105 -3.94 2.42 -5.08
C ALA A 105 -2.69 2.69 -5.94
N ALA A 106 -2.78 2.48 -7.25
CA ALA A 106 -1.71 2.82 -8.19
C ALA A 106 -1.47 4.34 -8.23
N GLN A 107 -2.53 5.15 -8.24
CA GLN A 107 -2.43 6.61 -8.23
C GLN A 107 -1.79 7.13 -6.94
N VAL A 108 -2.19 6.61 -5.78
CA VAL A 108 -1.54 6.91 -4.49
C VAL A 108 -0.04 6.60 -4.60
N SER A 109 0.30 5.38 -5.02
CA SER A 109 1.70 4.93 -5.12
C SER A 109 2.53 5.81 -6.04
N ALA A 110 2.00 6.17 -7.21
CA ALA A 110 2.67 7.03 -8.20
C ALA A 110 2.94 8.45 -7.68
N ARG A 111 2.17 8.92 -6.71
CA ARG A 111 2.32 10.27 -6.13
C ARG A 111 2.97 10.26 -4.75
N MET A 112 3.16 9.11 -4.12
CA MET A 112 3.70 9.02 -2.76
C MET A 112 5.20 9.22 -2.70
N ARG A 113 6.00 8.60 -3.58
CA ARG A 113 7.46 8.83 -3.60
C ARG A 113 7.78 9.99 -4.55
N PRO A 114 8.65 10.93 -4.17
CA PRO A 114 9.14 11.93 -5.10
C PRO A 114 10.01 11.26 -6.17
N GLU A 115 9.98 11.80 -7.38
CA GLU A 115 10.90 11.43 -8.45
C GLU A 115 12.32 11.78 -8.00
N GLY A 116 13.26 10.83 -8.18
CA GLY A 116 14.66 10.98 -7.80
C GLY A 116 15.45 11.86 -8.75
#